data_AF-F6K115-F1
#
_entry.id   AF-F6K115-F1
#
_cell.length_a   1.000
_cell.length_b   1.000
_cell.length_c   1.000
_cell.angle_alpha   90.00
_cell.angle_beta   90.00
_cell.angle_gamma   90.00
#
_symmetry.space_group_name_H-M   'P 1'
#
loop_
_entity.id
_entity.type
_entity.pdbx_description
1 polymer ?
#
loop_
_entity_poly.entity_id
_entity_poly.type
_entity_poly.pdbx_seq_one_letter_code
_entity_poly.pdbx_strand_id
1 'polypeptide(L)'
;MSTHKTDVVGEYLREVELRLSGLPLLQRRELLADLETHIAETRAERGDPGEAELIEILERLGSPEVVAAAAYEEAGPAAFRPAAPAPAAAPATPARSGVPGWLVAVIVAAVVLSLIGCAGLLFFSQSASSSDPAPAVTANR
;
A
#
# COMPACT_ATOMS: atom_id res chain seq x y z
N MET A 1 -14.14 -19.43 -26.76
CA MET A 1 -14.45 -19.36 -25.31
C MET A 1 -13.20 -18.83 -24.64
N SER A 2 -13.09 -17.50 -24.51
CA SER A 2 -11.92 -16.89 -23.88
C SER A 2 -12.02 -17.18 -22.40
N THR A 3 -11.14 -18.06 -21.92
CA THR A 3 -10.98 -18.39 -20.50
C THR A 3 -10.95 -17.09 -19.72
N HIS A 4 -11.94 -16.89 -18.84
CA HIS A 4 -12.02 -15.77 -17.94
C HIS A 4 -10.89 -15.95 -16.92
N LYS A 5 -9.65 -15.63 -17.32
CA LYS A 5 -8.51 -15.53 -16.41
C LYS A 5 -8.90 -14.42 -15.45
N THR A 6 -9.33 -14.79 -14.25
CA THR A 6 -9.79 -13.86 -13.23
C THR A 6 -8.66 -12.87 -13.00
N ASP A 7 -8.89 -11.60 -13.36
CA ASP A 7 -7.91 -10.56 -13.11
C ASP A 7 -7.87 -10.30 -11.61
N VAL A 8 -6.90 -10.92 -10.93
CA VAL A 8 -6.75 -10.89 -9.48
C VAL A 8 -6.57 -9.46 -8.98
N VAL A 9 -5.89 -8.61 -9.76
CA VAL A 9 -5.69 -7.19 -9.42
C VAL A 9 -7.02 -6.44 -9.50
N GLY A 10 -7.80 -6.65 -10.57
CA GLY A 10 -9.12 -6.05 -10.72
C GLY A 10 -10.09 -6.44 -9.60
N GLU A 11 -10.08 -7.70 -9.17
CA GLU A 11 -10.93 -8.15 -8.06
C GLU A 11 -10.50 -7.52 -6.72
N TYR A 12 -9.19 -7.44 -6.47
CA TYR A 12 -8.64 -6.76 -5.29
C TYR A 12 -9.06 -5.28 -5.24
N LEU A 13 -8.89 -4.54 -6.33
CA LEU A 13 -9.24 -3.11 -6.39
C LEU A 13 -10.74 -2.88 -6.24
N ARG A 14 -11.57 -3.73 -6.83
CA ARG A 14 -13.03 -3.71 -6.60
C ARG A 14 -13.33 -3.90 -5.12
N GLU A 15 -12.67 -4.86 -4.47
CA GLU A 15 -12.92 -5.17 -3.08
C GLU A 15 -12.52 -4.02 -2.14
N VAL A 16 -11.43 -3.33 -2.46
CA VAL A 16 -11.01 -2.07 -1.81
C VAL A 16 -12.05 -0.98 -2.06
N GLU A 17 -12.50 -0.76 -3.30
CA GLU A 17 -13.50 0.27 -3.65
C GLU A 17 -14.79 0.12 -2.84
N LEU A 18 -15.29 -1.11 -2.70
CA LEU A 18 -16.49 -1.43 -1.93
C LEU A 18 -16.32 -1.02 -0.45
N ARG A 19 -15.15 -1.28 0.13
CA ARG A 19 -14.83 -0.93 1.52
C ARG A 19 -14.63 0.56 1.71
N LEU A 20 -14.09 1.26 0.72
CA LEU A 20 -13.93 2.72 0.71
C LEU A 20 -15.23 3.48 0.41
N SER A 21 -16.38 2.81 0.34
CA SER A 21 -17.68 3.45 0.00
C SER A 21 -18.10 4.57 0.95
N GLY A 22 -17.57 4.60 2.17
CA GLY A 22 -17.79 5.69 3.14
C GLY A 22 -16.91 6.93 2.94
N LEU A 23 -15.89 6.90 2.05
CA LEU A 23 -15.07 8.08 1.75
C LEU A 23 -15.71 8.96 0.66
N PRO A 24 -15.40 10.27 0.64
CA PRO A 24 -15.72 11.14 -0.48
C PRO A 24 -15.21 10.58 -1.82
N LEU A 25 -16.04 10.70 -2.86
CA LEU A 25 -15.77 10.09 -4.17
C LEU A 25 -14.42 10.48 -4.77
N LEU A 26 -14.02 11.75 -4.62
CA LEU A 26 -12.73 12.22 -5.13
C LEU A 26 -11.57 11.49 -4.46
N GLN A 27 -11.56 11.43 -3.13
CA GLN A 27 -10.51 10.76 -2.36
C GLN A 27 -10.46 9.26 -2.65
N ARG A 28 -11.62 8.60 -2.76
CA ARG A 28 -11.65 7.18 -3.15
C ARG A 28 -11.01 6.95 -4.53
N ARG A 29 -11.28 7.83 -5.50
CA ARG A 29 -10.72 7.71 -6.85
C ARG A 29 -9.22 7.99 -6.89
N GLU A 30 -8.76 8.97 -6.13
CA GLU A 30 -7.33 9.26 -5.98
C GLU A 30 -6.60 8.05 -5.40
N LEU A 31 -7.10 7.50 -4.28
CA LEU A 31 -6.52 6.30 -3.66
C LEU A 31 -6.47 5.09 -4.59
N LEU A 32 -7.54 4.82 -5.33
CA LEU A 32 -7.55 3.70 -6.29
C LEU A 32 -6.56 3.93 -7.45
N ALA A 33 -6.45 5.15 -7.97
CA ALA A 33 -5.49 5.48 -9.01
C ALA A 33 -4.04 5.35 -8.54
N ASP A 34 -3.76 5.74 -7.29
CA ASP A 34 -2.45 5.59 -6.67
C ASP A 34 -2.09 4.11 -6.49
N LEU A 35 -3.04 3.28 -6.02
CA LEU A 35 -2.86 1.83 -5.90
C LEU A 35 -2.63 1.15 -7.26
N GLU A 36 -3.42 1.51 -8.28
CA GLU A 36 -3.24 1.03 -9.65
C GLU A 36 -1.85 1.36 -10.18
N THR A 37 -1.40 2.60 -9.96
CA THR A 37 -0.08 3.07 -10.37
C THR A 37 1.02 2.28 -9.66
N HIS A 38 0.93 2.12 -8.34
CA HIS A 38 1.93 1.40 -7.56
C HIS A 38 2.04 -0.08 -7.96
N ILE A 39 0.90 -0.73 -8.23
CA ILE A 39 0.88 -2.11 -8.72
C ILE A 39 1.52 -2.18 -10.11
N ALA A 40 1.18 -1.26 -11.02
CA ALA A 40 1.73 -1.23 -12.36
C ALA A 40 3.25 -1.01 -12.37
N GLU A 41 3.75 -0.10 -11.53
CA GLU A 41 5.19 0.15 -11.34
C GLU A 41 5.90 -1.11 -10.82
N THR A 42 5.37 -1.72 -9.77
CA THR A 42 5.95 -2.97 -9.21
C THR A 42 5.98 -4.10 -10.25
N ARG A 43 4.94 -4.18 -11.11
CA ARG A 43 4.90 -5.17 -12.20
C ARG A 43 5.93 -4.88 -13.29
N ALA A 44 6.11 -3.61 -13.65
CA ALA A 44 7.11 -3.21 -14.64
C ALA A 44 8.54 -3.49 -14.16
N GLU A 45 8.83 -3.21 -12.88
CA GLU A 45 10.12 -3.51 -12.26
C GLU A 45 10.48 -5.00 -12.27
N ARG A 46 9.48 -5.88 -12.13
CA ARG A 46 9.66 -7.34 -12.13
C ARG A 46 9.57 -7.99 -13.51
N GLY A 47 9.21 -7.24 -14.55
CA GLY A 47 9.13 -7.75 -15.93
C GLY A 47 7.84 -8.49 -16.27
N ASP A 48 6.69 -7.93 -15.90
CA ASP A 48 5.34 -8.51 -16.08
C ASP A 48 5.15 -9.88 -15.42
N PRO A 49 5.06 -9.89 -14.07
CA PRO A 49 5.00 -11.12 -13.28
C PRO A 49 3.78 -11.98 -13.60
N GLY A 50 3.95 -13.29 -13.41
CA GLY A 50 2.87 -14.27 -13.48
C GLY A 50 1.86 -14.10 -12.34
N GLU A 51 0.78 -14.88 -12.39
CA GLU A 51 -0.33 -14.78 -11.45
C GLU A 51 0.08 -15.04 -9.98
N ALA A 52 0.97 -16.00 -9.73
CA ALA A 52 1.48 -16.28 -8.39
C ALA A 52 2.28 -15.11 -7.81
N GLU A 53 3.13 -14.49 -8.62
CA GLU A 53 3.94 -13.32 -8.22
C GLU A 53 3.06 -12.07 -8.04
N LEU A 54 1.95 -11.96 -8.77
CA LEU A 54 0.95 -10.92 -8.51
C LEU A 54 0.26 -11.10 -7.17
N ILE A 55 -0.07 -12.33 -6.80
CA ILE A 55 -0.62 -12.63 -5.47
C ILE A 55 0.37 -12.20 -4.40
N GLU A 56 1.68 -12.51 -4.55
CA GLU A 56 2.71 -12.05 -3.61
C GLU A 56 2.80 -10.51 -3.52
N ILE A 57 2.66 -9.80 -4.64
CA ILE A 57 2.62 -8.32 -4.65
C ILE A 57 1.42 -7.81 -3.86
N LEU A 58 0.24 -8.41 -4.06
CA LEU A 58 -0.99 -8.03 -3.36
C LEU A 58 -0.94 -8.39 -1.87
N GLU A 59 -0.39 -9.56 -1.51
CA GLU A 59 -0.18 -9.96 -0.11
C GLU A 59 0.74 -8.98 0.62
N ARG A 60 1.73 -8.42 -0.07
CA ARG A 60 2.61 -7.38 0.48
C ARG A 60 1.89 -6.04 0.69
N LEU A 61 0.91 -5.70 -0.16
CA LEU A 61 0.02 -4.55 0.07
C LEU A 61 -0.92 -4.80 1.25
N GLY A 62 -1.26 -6.06 1.50
CA GLY A 62 -2.14 -6.50 2.57
C GLY A 62 -3.56 -6.77 2.08
N SER A 63 -4.44 -7.18 2.99
CA SER A 63 -5.84 -7.44 2.66
C SER A 63 -6.59 -6.13 2.36
N PRO A 64 -7.62 -6.14 1.48
CA PRO A 64 -8.43 -4.96 1.16
C PRO A 64 -8.98 -4.21 2.37
N GLU A 65 -9.30 -4.92 3.45
CA GLU A 65 -9.75 -4.36 4.73
C GLU A 65 -8.70 -3.48 5.39
N VAL A 66 -7.45 -3.95 5.41
CA VAL A 66 -6.34 -3.26 6.06
C VAL A 66 -6.01 -1.98 5.29
N VAL A 67 -5.98 -2.05 3.96
CA VAL A 67 -5.78 -0.88 3.11
C VAL A 67 -6.91 0.14 3.30
N ALA A 68 -8.16 -0.31 3.33
CA ALA A 68 -9.29 0.57 3.58
C ALA A 68 -9.23 1.21 4.98
N ALA A 69 -8.89 0.44 6.02
CA ALA A 69 -8.76 0.94 7.38
C ALA A 69 -7.67 2.03 7.47
N ALA A 70 -6.49 1.78 6.90
CA ALA A 70 -5.42 2.77 6.84
C ALA A 70 -5.85 4.06 6.11
N ALA A 71 -6.58 3.93 5.00
CA ALA A 71 -7.12 5.08 4.28
C ALA A 71 -8.13 5.89 5.13
N TYR A 72 -8.97 5.23 5.93
CA TYR A 72 -9.88 5.91 6.86
C TYR A 72 -9.14 6.63 7.99
N GLU A 73 -8.08 6.03 8.53
CA GLU A 73 -7.22 6.66 9.53
C GLU A 73 -6.55 7.91 8.98
N GLU A 74 -6.08 7.88 7.73
CA GLU A 74 -5.44 9.01 7.07
C GLU A 74 -6.42 10.12 6.68
N ALA A 75 -7.60 9.76 6.20
CA ALA A 75 -8.65 10.73 5.84
C ALA A 75 -9.18 11.51 7.06
N GLY A 76 -9.10 10.90 8.25
CA GLY A 76 -9.46 11.50 9.52
C GLY A 76 -10.92 11.95 9.64
N PRO A 77 -11.31 12.60 10.76
CA PRO A 77 -12.70 12.99 11.03
C PRO A 77 -13.27 14.01 10.03
N ALA A 78 -12.42 14.66 9.23
CA ALA A 78 -12.81 15.70 8.30
C ALA A 78 -13.44 15.15 7.00
N ALA A 79 -13.22 13.86 6.68
CA ALA A 79 -13.71 13.21 5.48
C ALA A 79 -15.24 13.08 5.43
N PHE A 80 -15.90 13.07 6.58
CA PHE A 80 -17.36 12.95 6.66
C PHE A 80 -18.10 14.29 6.54
N ARG A 81 -17.43 15.43 6.26
CA ARG A 81 -18.17 16.70 6.15
C ARG A 81 -19.09 16.63 4.92
N PRO A 82 -20.42 16.54 5.10
CA PRO A 82 -21.33 16.66 3.97
C PRO A 82 -21.07 18.04 3.38
N ALA A 83 -21.01 18.15 2.05
CA ALA A 83 -20.96 19.45 1.39
C ALA A 83 -22.18 20.25 1.84
N ALA A 84 -22.00 21.11 2.84
CA ALA A 84 -23.07 21.95 3.35
C ALA A 84 -23.54 22.83 2.19
N PRO A 85 -24.85 22.97 1.94
CA PRO A 85 -25.34 23.95 0.99
C PRO A 85 -24.79 25.31 1.43
N ALA A 86 -24.09 25.99 0.51
CA ALA A 86 -23.38 27.23 0.81
C ALA A 86 -24.30 28.24 1.50
N PRO A 87 -24.05 28.64 2.76
CA PRO A 87 -24.78 29.74 3.37
C PRO A 87 -24.29 31.04 2.72
N ALA A 88 -25.22 31.86 2.25
CA ALA A 88 -24.94 33.20 1.78
C ALA A 88 -24.19 33.99 2.86
N ALA A 89 -22.95 34.37 2.55
CA ALA A 89 -22.12 35.39 3.18
C ALA A 89 -22.35 35.66 4.69
N ALA A 90 -21.61 34.93 5.53
CA ALA A 90 -21.24 35.40 6.87
C ALA A 90 -19.70 35.57 6.94
N PRO A 91 -19.17 36.56 7.68
CA PRO A 91 -17.73 36.80 7.73
C PRO A 91 -17.02 35.63 8.42
N ALA A 92 -16.14 34.97 7.68
CA ALA A 92 -15.36 33.84 8.13
C ALA A 92 -14.29 34.27 9.15
N THR A 93 -14.42 33.82 10.40
CA THR A 93 -13.28 33.68 11.31
C THR A 93 -12.49 32.43 10.93
N PRO A 94 -11.18 32.50 10.65
CA PRO A 94 -10.40 31.33 10.28
C PRO A 94 -10.05 30.51 11.52
N ALA A 95 -10.79 29.41 11.75
CA ALA A 95 -10.34 28.34 12.64
C ALA A 95 -9.25 27.52 11.93
N ARG A 96 -8.01 28.02 11.98
CA ARG A 96 -6.83 27.36 11.42
C ARG A 96 -6.37 26.26 12.39
N SER A 97 -6.96 25.07 12.29
CA SER A 97 -6.42 23.84 12.89
C SER A 97 -5.81 22.97 11.80
N GLY A 98 -4.61 23.34 11.37
CA GLY A 98 -3.76 22.49 10.56
C GLY A 98 -2.89 21.65 11.48
N VAL A 99 -2.78 20.35 11.20
CA VAL A 99 -1.74 19.49 11.78
C VAL A 99 -0.39 20.18 11.53
N PRO A 100 0.43 20.40 12.57
CA PRO A 100 1.62 21.22 12.42
C PRO A 100 2.61 20.45 11.51
N GLY A 101 3.10 21.09 10.45
CA GLY A 101 3.87 20.42 9.39
C GLY A 101 5.11 19.63 9.86
N TRP A 102 5.64 19.93 11.05
CA TRP A 102 6.69 19.13 11.68
C TRP A 102 6.25 17.70 12.00
N LEU A 103 4.97 17.49 12.33
CA LEU A 103 4.42 16.18 12.69
C LEU A 103 4.33 15.28 11.44
N VAL A 104 3.91 15.85 10.31
CA VAL A 104 3.89 15.17 9.00
C VAL A 104 5.31 14.78 8.60
N ALA A 105 6.28 15.70 8.76
CA ALA A 105 7.68 15.41 8.46
C ALA A 105 8.25 14.28 9.35
N VAL A 106 7.88 14.23 10.63
CA VAL A 106 8.30 13.15 11.56
C VAL A 106 7.70 11.81 11.15
N ILE A 107 6.42 11.77 10.76
CA ILE A 107 5.75 10.54 10.32
C ILE A 107 6.39 10.02 9.03
N VAL A 108 6.61 10.89 8.03
CA VAL A 108 7.27 10.51 6.77
C VAL A 108 8.68 10.00 7.03
N ALA A 109 9.46 10.68 7.88
CA ALA A 109 10.80 10.23 8.23
C ALA A 109 10.81 8.86 8.94
N ALA A 110 9.84 8.61 9.82
CA ALA A 110 9.72 7.33 10.53
C ALA A 110 9.36 6.18 9.58
N VAL A 111 8.44 6.41 8.63
CA VAL A 111 8.05 5.42 7.62
C VAL A 111 9.24 5.09 6.70
N VAL A 112 9.95 6.11 6.22
CA VAL A 112 11.15 5.92 5.38
C VAL A 112 12.24 5.14 6.13
N LEU A 113 12.48 5.47 7.41
CA LEU A 113 13.47 4.76 8.23
C LEU A 113 13.07 3.29 8.46
N SER A 114 11.79 3.03 8.67
CA SER A 114 11.24 1.68 8.84
C SER A 114 11.37 0.84 7.57
N LEU A 115 11.06 1.41 6.40
CA LEU A 115 11.20 0.75 5.09
C LEU A 115 12.67 0.43 4.77
N ILE A 116 13.59 1.36 5.03
CA ILE A 116 15.03 1.16 4.84
C ILE A 116 15.57 0.08 5.81
N GLY A 117 15.12 0.09 7.07
CA GLY A 117 15.49 -0.91 8.07
C GLY A 117 15.01 -2.32 7.71
N CYS A 118 13.76 -2.45 7.26
CA CYS A 118 13.18 -3.73 6.83
C CYS A 118 13.87 -4.28 5.56
N ALA A 119 14.19 -3.42 4.58
CA ALA A 119 14.93 -3.83 3.38
C ALA A 119 16.35 -4.33 3.72
N GLY A 120 17.04 -3.65 4.63
CA GLY A 120 18.38 -4.06 5.09
C GLY A 120 18.39 -5.40 5.83
N LEU A 121 17.38 -5.67 6.66
CA LEU A 121 17.28 -6.92 7.44
C LEU A 121 16.93 -8.14 6.57
N LEU A 122 16.07 -7.95 5.56
CA LEU A 122 15.71 -9.01 4.60
C LEU A 122 16.87 -9.35 3.65
N PHE A 123 17.67 -8.37 3.25
CA PHE A 123 18.86 -8.60 2.43
C PHE A 123 19.97 -9.35 3.20
N PHE A 124 20.14 -9.06 4.50
CA PHE A 124 21.13 -9.74 5.34
C PHE A 124 20.80 -11.22 5.59
N SER A 125 19.50 -11.57 5.74
CA SER A 125 19.10 -12.98 5.92
C SER A 125 19.30 -13.83 4.67
N GLN A 126 19.26 -13.26 3.46
CA GLN A 126 19.49 -14.04 2.24
C GLN A 126 20.95 -14.46 2.05
N SER A 127 21.90 -13.72 2.65
CA SER A 127 23.33 -14.00 2.53
C SER A 127 23.78 -15.23 3.35
N ALA A 128 22.98 -15.67 4.33
CA ALA A 128 23.36 -16.72 5.26
C ALA A 128 23.08 -18.16 4.77
N SER A 129 22.36 -18.36 3.66
CA SER A 129 21.96 -19.70 3.21
C SER A 129 22.92 -20.38 2.23
N SER A 130 23.98 -19.70 1.78
CA SER A 130 25.03 -20.30 0.93
C SER A 130 26.23 -20.73 1.76
N SER A 131 26.04 -21.70 2.64
CA SER A 131 27.14 -22.50 3.19
C SER A 131 26.64 -23.91 3.45
N ASP A 132 26.67 -24.71 2.40
CA ASP A 132 26.70 -26.16 2.50
C ASP A 132 28.17 -26.60 2.36
N PRO A 133 28.92 -26.81 3.45
CA PRO A 133 30.15 -27.58 3.41
C PRO A 133 29.89 -28.93 4.08
N ALA A 134 29.77 -29.99 3.28
CA ALA A 134 29.91 -31.35 3.80
C ALA A 134 30.82 -32.18 2.87
N PRO A 135 32.07 -32.45 3.28
CA PRO A 135 33.00 -33.32 2.58
C PRO A 135 32.63 -34.79 2.87
N ALA A 136 32.34 -35.56 1.82
CA ALA A 136 32.08 -36.99 1.96
C ALA A 136 33.29 -37.84 1.51
N VAL A 137 33.96 -38.39 2.53
CA VAL A 137 34.41 -39.79 2.60
C VAL A 137 35.64 -40.20 1.77
N THR A 138 36.78 -40.16 2.46
CA THR A 138 37.69 -41.30 2.72
C THR A 138 37.95 -42.30 1.58
N ALA A 139 39.02 -42.05 0.82
CA ALA A 139 39.74 -43.09 0.10
C ALA A 139 40.64 -43.86 1.10
N ASN A 140 40.18 -45.02 1.58
CA ASN A 140 41.04 -46.06 2.14
C ASN A 140 40.31 -47.41 2.17
N ARG A 141 40.45 -48.22 1.11
CA ARG A 141 40.80 -49.65 1.17
C ARG A 141 41.05 -50.21 -0.22
#